data_AF-A0A810NQS7-F1
#
_entry.id   AF-A0A810NQS7-F1
#
_cell.length_a   1.000
_cell.length_b   1.000
_cell.length_c   1.000
_cell.angle_alpha   90.00
_cell.angle_beta   90.00
_cell.angle_gamma   90.00
#
_symmetry.space_group_name_H-M   'P 1'
#
loop_
_entity.id
_entity.type
_entity.pdbx_description
1 polymer ?
#
loop_
_entity_poly.entity_id
_entity_poly.type
_entity_poly.pdbx_seq_one_letter_code
_entity_poly.pdbx_strand_id
1 'polypeptide(L)'
;MSRRILTLGYGVVAYLTFLGVFCYTIGWLADIGVPKSIDDGRTGPVWAAMLTDAGLLGLFAVQHSVMARPWFKRWWTRAVPPAVERSTYVLTASLVIAALMWQWRPLPDPVWEVSAGWAQALLWTLYAAGWAVLWSSAPSSSGTSTCSGCARRSRGSGRPPTPSRGSASRCSTASSGTRSWSASSSPSGRHPR
;
A
#
# COMPACT_ATOMS: atom_id res chain seq x y z
N MET A 1 11.15 20.69 19.00
CA MET A 1 11.74 20.39 17.67
C MET A 1 12.23 18.95 17.56
N SER A 2 12.93 18.40 18.57
CA SER A 2 13.57 17.08 18.51
C SER A 2 12.65 15.89 18.17
N ARG A 3 11.41 15.86 18.68
CA ARG A 3 10.45 14.78 18.36
C ARG A 3 10.11 14.68 16.87
N ARG A 4 10.03 15.80 16.14
CA ARG A 4 9.72 15.79 14.69
C ARG A 4 10.88 15.24 13.86
N ILE A 5 12.12 15.58 14.26
CA ILE A 5 13.34 15.07 13.61
C ILE A 5 13.45 13.57 13.84
N LEU A 6 13.15 13.08 15.05
CA LEU A 6 13.13 11.64 15.35
C LEU A 6 12.06 10.89 14.54
N THR A 7 10.85 11.45 14.40
CA THR A 7 9.79 10.83 13.58
C THR A 7 10.15 10.80 12.10
N LEU A 8 10.74 11.87 11.56
CA LEU A 8 11.20 11.92 10.18
C LEU A 8 12.36 10.94 9.93
N GLY A 9 13.36 10.93 10.82
CA GLY A 9 14.49 10.00 10.74
C GLY A 9 14.04 8.54 10.80
N TYR A 10 13.11 8.21 11.70
CA TYR A 10 12.51 6.88 11.77
C TYR A 10 11.77 6.49 10.48
N GLY A 11 11.02 7.43 9.90
CA GLY A 11 10.35 7.22 8.61
C GLY A 11 11.33 6.91 7.47
N VAL A 12 12.45 7.65 7.41
CA VAL A 12 13.51 7.42 6.42
C VAL A 12 14.15 6.05 6.62
N VAL A 13 14.51 5.69 7.86
CA VAL A 13 15.10 4.37 8.16
C VAL A 13 14.14 3.24 7.80
N ALA A 14 12.85 3.37 8.13
CA ALA A 14 11.84 2.39 7.77
C ALA A 14 11.70 2.23 6.26
N TYR A 15 11.74 3.34 5.51
CA TYR A 15 11.65 3.32 4.05
C TYR A 15 12.89 2.71 3.40
N LEU A 16 14.09 3.05 3.87
CA LEU A 16 15.34 2.47 3.39
C LEU A 16 15.43 0.97 3.71
N THR A 17 14.97 0.56 4.90
CA THR A 17 14.91 -0.85 5.29
C THR A 17 13.95 -1.61 4.38
N PHE A 18 12.76 -1.06 4.13
CA PHE A 18 11.79 -1.65 3.21
C PHE A 18 12.37 -1.78 1.80
N LEU A 19 12.99 -0.73 1.28
CA LEU A 19 13.58 -0.73 -0.05
C LEU A 19 14.71 -1.77 -0.15
N GLY A 20 15.60 -1.82 0.86
CA GLY A 20 16.68 -2.79 0.92
C GLY A 20 16.19 -4.23 0.97
N VAL A 21 15.22 -4.52 1.85
CA VAL A 21 14.59 -5.86 1.92
C VAL A 21 13.87 -6.19 0.63
N PHE A 22 13.16 -5.24 0.01
CA PHE A 22 12.47 -5.45 -1.26
C PHE A 22 13.44 -5.79 -2.40
N CYS A 23 14.50 -5.01 -2.58
CA CYS A 23 15.54 -5.28 -3.57
C CYS A 23 16.27 -6.60 -3.29
N TYR A 24 16.51 -6.93 -2.02
CA TYR A 24 17.08 -8.23 -1.64
C TYR A 24 16.14 -9.38 -2.02
N THR A 25 14.82 -9.25 -1.79
CA THR A 25 13.83 -10.25 -2.18
C THR A 25 13.84 -10.50 -3.69
N ILE A 26 14.05 -9.47 -4.51
CA ILE A 26 14.22 -9.62 -5.97
C ILE A 26 15.38 -10.58 -6.25
N GLY A 27 16.57 -10.23 -5.78
CA GLY A 27 17.77 -11.04 -6.03
C GLY A 27 17.68 -12.44 -5.40
N TRP A 28 17.04 -12.55 -4.23
CA TRP A 28 16.80 -13.82 -3.54
C TRP A 28 15.93 -14.78 -4.36
N LEU A 29 14.89 -14.25 -5.02
CA LEU A 29 13.99 -15.03 -5.88
C LEU A 29 14.59 -15.37 -7.24
N ALA A 30 15.49 -14.53 -7.75
CA ALA A 30 16.14 -14.73 -9.03
C ALA A 30 17.45 -15.53 -8.94
N ASP A 31 17.94 -15.84 -7.73
CA ASP A 31 19.28 -16.41 -7.51
C ASP A 31 20.41 -15.54 -8.13
N ILE A 32 20.20 -14.23 -8.19
CA ILE A 32 21.15 -13.28 -8.80
C ILE A 32 21.61 -12.25 -7.78
N GLY A 33 22.92 -12.24 -7.49
CA GLY A 33 23.58 -11.16 -6.75
C GLY A 33 23.33 -11.16 -5.24
N VAL A 34 22.94 -12.29 -4.64
CA VAL A 34 22.62 -12.41 -3.22
C VAL A 34 23.43 -13.52 -2.54
N PRO A 35 23.95 -13.33 -1.31
CA PRO A 35 24.81 -14.32 -0.64
C PRO A 35 24.12 -15.62 -0.23
N LYS A 36 22.80 -15.60 -0.11
CA LYS A 36 21.94 -16.76 0.18
C LYS A 36 20.71 -16.62 -0.69
N SER A 37 20.54 -17.47 -1.68
CA SER A 37 19.35 -17.52 -2.52
C SER A 37 18.25 -18.41 -1.95
N ILE A 38 17.15 -18.55 -2.69
CA ILE A 38 16.04 -19.45 -2.33
C ILE A 38 16.43 -20.93 -2.34
N ASP A 39 17.39 -21.28 -3.21
CA ASP A 39 17.87 -22.65 -3.42
C ASP A 39 19.05 -22.99 -2.49
N ASP A 40 19.70 -21.97 -1.92
CA ASP A 40 20.80 -22.13 -0.98
C ASP A 40 20.34 -22.41 0.45
N GLY A 41 20.57 -23.63 0.91
CA GLY A 41 20.35 -23.98 2.31
C GLY A 41 20.72 -25.41 2.66
N ARG A 42 20.81 -25.63 3.97
CA ARG A 42 21.23 -26.92 4.51
C ARG A 42 20.12 -27.95 4.28
N THR A 43 20.42 -28.94 3.47
CA THR A 43 19.58 -30.12 3.26
C THR A 43 19.37 -30.80 4.62
N GLY A 44 18.12 -30.84 5.05
CA GLY A 44 17.68 -31.48 6.28
C GLY A 44 16.46 -32.37 6.00
N PRO A 45 15.85 -32.95 7.04
CA PRO A 45 14.63 -33.72 6.86
C PRO A 45 13.54 -32.84 6.21
N VAL A 46 12.92 -33.31 5.12
CA VAL A 46 11.90 -32.58 4.34
C VAL A 46 10.77 -32.06 5.24
N TRP A 47 10.31 -32.89 6.17
CA TRP A 47 9.23 -32.52 7.11
C TRP A 47 9.61 -31.31 8.00
N ALA A 48 10.88 -31.19 8.38
CA ALA A 48 11.36 -30.10 9.23
C ALA A 48 11.49 -28.80 8.44
N ALA A 49 11.87 -28.86 7.16
CA ALA A 49 11.83 -27.73 6.24
C ALA A 49 10.39 -27.24 6.06
N MET A 50 9.48 -28.14 5.67
CA MET A 50 8.06 -27.80 5.47
C MET A 50 7.41 -27.17 6.69
N LEU A 51 7.64 -27.71 7.89
CA LEU A 51 7.07 -27.15 9.12
C LEU A 51 7.62 -25.75 9.43
N THR A 52 8.92 -25.54 9.17
CA THR A 52 9.58 -24.24 9.36
C THR A 52 9.04 -23.22 8.36
N ASP A 53 9.02 -23.56 7.07
CA ASP A 53 8.58 -22.65 6.01
C ASP A 53 7.08 -22.34 6.11
N ALA A 54 6.25 -23.35 6.39
CA ALA A 54 4.83 -23.14 6.66
C ALA A 54 4.60 -22.29 7.92
N GLY A 55 5.42 -22.47 8.96
CA GLY A 55 5.40 -21.66 10.17
C GLY A 55 5.78 -20.19 9.90
N LEU A 56 6.83 -19.96 9.10
CA LEU A 56 7.27 -18.62 8.70
C LEU A 56 6.24 -17.92 7.81
N LEU A 57 5.70 -18.62 6.81
CA LEU A 57 4.63 -18.14 5.94
C LEU A 57 3.36 -17.85 6.75
N GLY A 58 3.00 -18.74 7.68
CA GLY A 58 1.90 -18.56 8.61
C GLY A 58 2.09 -17.34 9.49
N LEU A 59 3.28 -17.16 10.07
CA LEU A 59 3.62 -15.99 10.88
C LEU A 59 3.48 -14.70 10.08
N PHE A 60 4.04 -14.67 8.87
CA PHE A 60 3.92 -13.53 7.97
C PHE A 60 2.45 -13.24 7.61
N ALA A 61 1.69 -14.26 7.21
CA ALA A 61 0.29 -14.14 6.81
C ALA A 61 -0.59 -13.70 7.99
N VAL A 62 -0.39 -14.26 9.18
CA VAL A 62 -1.12 -13.90 10.40
C VAL A 62 -0.78 -12.47 10.80
N GLN A 63 0.49 -12.09 10.83
CA GLN A 63 0.89 -10.72 11.14
C GLN A 63 0.26 -9.73 10.16
N HIS A 64 0.37 -9.99 8.87
CA HIS A 64 -0.18 -9.13 7.84
C HIS A 64 -1.72 -9.03 7.95
N SER A 65 -2.39 -10.16 8.22
CA SER A 65 -3.84 -10.23 8.39
C SER A 65 -4.31 -9.51 9.66
N VAL A 66 -3.60 -9.66 10.78
CA VAL A 66 -3.90 -8.94 12.04
C VAL A 66 -3.76 -7.43 11.82
N MET A 67 -2.73 -7.01 11.07
CA MET A 67 -2.51 -5.61 10.73
C MET A 67 -3.62 -5.01 9.85
N ALA A 68 -4.29 -5.83 9.03
CA ALA A 68 -5.45 -5.40 8.25
C ALA A 68 -6.71 -5.17 9.11
N ARG A 69 -6.79 -5.74 10.31
CA ARG A 69 -8.01 -5.68 11.12
C ARG A 69 -8.13 -4.37 11.91
N PRO A 70 -9.32 -3.71 11.90
CA PRO A 70 -9.53 -2.43 12.61
C PRO A 70 -9.39 -2.52 14.13
N TRP A 71 -9.66 -3.69 14.74
CA TRP A 71 -9.56 -3.86 16.19
C TRP A 71 -8.12 -3.76 16.70
N PHE A 72 -7.15 -4.24 15.91
CA PHE A 72 -5.73 -4.15 16.26
C PHE A 72 -5.27 -2.69 16.25
N LYS A 73 -5.66 -1.94 15.21
CA LYS A 73 -5.39 -0.50 15.12
C LYS A 73 -5.94 0.27 16.32
N ARG A 74 -7.17 -0.03 16.78
CA ARG A 74 -7.78 0.61 17.96
C ARG A 74 -7.07 0.31 19.29
N TRP A 75 -6.44 -0.85 19.41
CA TRP A 75 -5.64 -1.19 20.59
C TRP A 75 -4.24 -0.55 20.51
N TRP A 76 -3.62 -0.60 19.32
CA TRP A 76 -2.28 -0.09 19.06
C TRP A 76 -2.16 1.43 19.14
N THR A 77 -3.19 2.17 18.71
CA THR A 77 -3.23 3.65 18.82
C THR A 77 -3.25 4.16 20.27
N ARG A 78 -3.47 3.28 21.27
CA ARG A 78 -3.29 3.63 22.69
C ARG A 78 -1.81 3.63 23.10
N ALA A 79 -0.97 2.87 22.42
CA ALA A 79 0.45 2.75 22.72
C ALA A 79 1.34 3.63 21.82
N VAL A 80 0.95 3.84 20.56
CA VAL A 80 1.78 4.54 19.55
C VAL A 80 1.03 5.72 18.92
N PRO A 81 1.63 6.92 18.85
CA PRO A 81 1.04 8.07 18.16
C PRO A 81 0.82 7.82 16.65
N PRO A 82 -0.27 8.35 16.06
CA PRO A 82 -0.66 8.07 14.68
C PRO A 82 0.42 8.38 13.62
N ALA A 83 1.32 9.32 13.91
CA ALA A 83 2.39 9.71 13.00
C ALA A 83 3.47 8.61 12.79
N VAL A 84 3.66 7.73 13.77
CA VAL A 84 4.70 6.67 13.73
C VAL A 84 4.09 5.32 13.29
N GLU A 85 2.76 5.19 13.38
CA GLU A 85 2.01 3.97 13.08
C GLU A 85 2.36 3.39 11.70
N ARG A 86 2.30 4.20 10.64
CA ARG A 86 2.59 3.75 9.27
C ARG A 86 4.03 3.25 9.09
N SER A 87 5.01 3.95 9.65
CA SER A 87 6.42 3.58 9.50
C SER A 87 6.77 2.31 10.28
N THR A 88 6.20 2.14 11.48
CA THR A 88 6.39 0.92 12.27
C THR A 88 5.82 -0.30 11.56
N TYR A 89 4.64 -0.17 10.96
CA TYR A 89 4.05 -1.26 10.20
C TYR A 89 4.92 -1.72 9.02
N VAL A 90 5.46 -0.78 8.25
CA VAL A 90 6.36 -1.09 7.13
C VAL A 90 7.65 -1.75 7.64
N LEU A 91 8.20 -1.26 8.75
CA LEU A 91 9.40 -1.82 9.37
C LEU A 91 9.15 -3.26 9.86
N THR A 92 8.08 -3.50 10.60
CA THR A 92 7.75 -4.85 11.10
C THR A 92 7.47 -5.83 9.96
N ALA A 93 6.79 -5.40 8.89
CA ALA A 93 6.60 -6.23 7.70
C ALA A 93 7.94 -6.58 7.04
N SER A 94 8.83 -5.59 6.91
CA SER A 94 10.17 -5.77 6.32
C SER A 94 11.03 -6.73 7.16
N LEU A 95 10.97 -6.62 8.49
CA LEU A 95 11.70 -7.51 9.41
C LEU A 95 11.22 -8.95 9.31
N VAL A 96 9.91 -9.17 9.14
CA VAL A 96 9.37 -10.54 9.01
C VAL A 96 9.66 -11.14 7.65
N ILE A 97 9.67 -10.33 6.58
CA ILE A 97 10.19 -10.78 5.28
C ILE A 97 11.67 -11.13 5.39
N ALA A 98 12.49 -10.31 6.06
CA ALA A 98 13.90 -10.60 6.28
C ALA A 98 14.11 -11.89 7.10
N ALA A 99 13.31 -12.10 8.16
CA ALA A 99 13.34 -13.32 8.95
C ALA A 99 12.92 -14.54 8.13
N LEU A 100 11.93 -14.39 7.25
CA LEU A 100 11.49 -15.44 6.33
C LEU A 100 12.62 -15.84 5.37
N MET A 101 13.28 -14.87 4.72
CA MET A 101 14.42 -15.15 3.83
C MET A 101 15.62 -15.75 4.58
N TRP A 102 15.87 -15.29 5.82
CA TRP A 102 16.93 -15.86 6.66
C TRP A 102 16.63 -17.34 6.94
N GLN A 103 15.45 -17.63 7.47
CA GLN A 103 15.13 -18.94 8.01
C GLN A 103 14.59 -19.91 6.96
N TRP A 104 14.38 -19.46 5.73
CA TRP A 104 13.98 -20.28 4.60
C TRP A 104 14.89 -21.50 4.43
N ARG A 105 14.26 -22.66 4.23
CA ARG A 105 14.95 -23.93 3.96
C ARG A 105 14.56 -24.45 2.58
N PRO A 106 15.53 -24.77 1.70
CA PRO A 106 15.22 -25.32 0.39
C PRO A 106 14.67 -26.74 0.53
N LEU A 107 13.70 -27.06 -0.33
CA LEU A 107 13.20 -28.41 -0.52
C LEU A 107 14.18 -29.15 -1.46
N PRO A 108 14.61 -30.37 -1.12
CA PRO A 108 15.65 -31.09 -1.86
C PRO A 108 15.19 -31.57 -3.23
N ASP A 109 13.88 -31.78 -3.44
CA ASP A 109 13.34 -32.24 -4.71
C ASP A 109 12.66 -31.09 -5.46
N PRO A 110 13.01 -30.87 -6.75
CA PRO A 110 12.31 -29.90 -7.58
C PRO A 110 10.86 -30.33 -7.78
N VAL A 111 9.91 -29.51 -7.31
CA VAL A 111 8.47 -29.79 -7.42
C VAL A 111 7.98 -29.64 -8.86
N TRP A 112 8.61 -28.75 -9.63
CA TRP A 112 8.26 -28.50 -11.03
C TRP A 112 9.47 -27.95 -11.79
N GLU A 113 9.74 -28.51 -12.96
CA GLU A 113 10.84 -28.10 -13.83
C GLU A 113 10.31 -27.83 -15.24
N VAL A 114 10.77 -26.73 -15.85
CA VAL A 114 10.46 -26.38 -17.23
C VAL A 114 11.71 -26.48 -18.06
N SER A 115 11.76 -27.46 -18.96
CA SER A 115 12.87 -27.67 -19.88
C SER A 115 12.76 -26.87 -21.18
N ALA A 116 11.56 -26.38 -21.53
CA ALA A 116 11.33 -25.64 -22.76
C ALA A 116 11.85 -24.20 -22.68
N GLY A 117 12.86 -23.86 -23.49
CA GLY A 117 13.53 -22.55 -23.45
C GLY A 117 12.61 -21.34 -23.68
N TRP A 118 11.56 -21.47 -24.51
CA TRP A 118 10.59 -20.40 -24.71
C TRP A 118 9.71 -20.14 -23.48
N ALA A 119 9.40 -21.19 -22.71
CA ALA A 119 8.60 -21.09 -21.50
C ALA A 119 9.42 -20.49 -20.35
N GLN A 120 10.72 -20.84 -20.25
CA GLN A 120 11.66 -20.16 -19.35
C GLN A 120 11.77 -18.66 -19.68
N ALA A 121 11.94 -18.30 -20.96
CA ALA A 121 12.01 -16.90 -21.39
C ALA A 121 10.73 -16.12 -21.06
N LEU A 122 9.56 -16.75 -21.22
CA LEU A 122 8.28 -16.15 -20.82
C LEU A 122 8.21 -15.90 -19.32
N LEU A 123 8.61 -16.87 -18.48
CA LEU A 123 8.63 -16.74 -17.02
C LEU A 123 9.57 -15.61 -16.57
N TRP A 124 10.78 -15.54 -17.14
CA TRP A 124 11.72 -14.45 -16.86
C TRP A 124 11.19 -13.09 -17.31
N THR A 125 10.49 -13.03 -18.45
CA THR A 125 9.86 -11.80 -18.95
C THR A 125 8.74 -11.34 -18.01
N LEU A 126 7.89 -12.26 -17.55
CA LEU A 126 6.82 -11.98 -16.60
C LEU A 126 7.37 -11.53 -15.24
N TYR A 127 8.43 -12.19 -14.77
CA TYR A 127 9.17 -11.80 -13.58
C TYR A 127 9.69 -10.37 -13.70
N ALA A 128 10.46 -10.07 -14.76
CA ALA A 128 11.00 -8.74 -15.01
C ALA A 128 9.90 -7.67 -15.17
N ALA A 129 8.81 -8.00 -15.89
CA ALA A 129 7.67 -7.13 -16.06
C ALA A 129 6.96 -6.82 -14.73
N GLY A 130 6.81 -7.81 -13.85
CA GLY A 130 6.22 -7.64 -12.51
C GLY A 130 7.01 -6.63 -11.69
N TRP A 131 8.34 -6.75 -11.66
CA TRP A 131 9.19 -5.77 -10.98
C TRP A 131 9.21 -4.41 -11.67
N ALA A 132 9.18 -4.36 -13.00
CA ALA A 132 9.12 -3.11 -13.76
C ALA A 132 7.83 -2.32 -13.48
N VAL A 133 6.68 -2.99 -13.30
CA VAL A 133 5.42 -2.35 -12.89
C VAL A 133 5.52 -1.79 -11.47
N LEU A 134 6.12 -2.55 -10.54
CA LEU A 134 6.31 -2.09 -9.17
C LEU A 134 7.29 -0.92 -9.07
N TRP A 135 8.37 -0.94 -9.86
CA TRP A 135 9.30 0.17 -9.93
C TRP A 135 8.65 1.40 -10.58
N SER A 136 7.98 1.25 -11.72
CA SER A 136 7.39 2.37 -12.47
C SER A 136 6.25 3.06 -11.72
N SER A 137 5.58 2.37 -10.80
CA SER A 137 4.56 2.96 -9.94
C SER A 137 5.13 3.79 -8.77
N ALA A 138 6.38 3.56 -8.36
CA ALA A 138 7.02 4.29 -7.26
C ALA A 138 7.33 5.78 -7.55
N PRO A 139 7.90 6.18 -8.70
CA PRO A 139 8.32 7.57 -8.93
C PRO A 139 7.18 8.55 -9.21
N SER A 140 5.93 8.10 -9.46
CA SER A 140 4.81 9.01 -9.76
C SER A 140 4.10 9.58 -8.52
N SER A 141 4.52 9.21 -7.31
CA SER A 141 3.94 9.77 -6.07
C SER A 141 4.64 11.05 -5.56
N SER A 142 5.74 11.47 -6.20
CA SER A 142 6.34 12.81 -6.00
C SER A 142 5.70 13.88 -6.90
N GLY A 143 4.51 13.63 -7.43
CA GLY A 143 3.59 14.69 -7.84
C GLY A 143 2.94 15.26 -6.58
N THR A 144 3.55 16.30 -6.03
CA THR A 144 2.92 17.32 -5.18
C THR A 144 1.40 17.31 -5.34
N SER A 145 0.70 16.62 -4.44
CA SER A 145 -0.70 16.93 -4.17
C SER A 145 -0.66 18.26 -3.44
N THR A 146 -0.59 19.30 -4.26
CA THR A 146 -0.92 20.68 -3.96
C THR A 146 -1.96 20.71 -2.86
N CYS A 147 -1.67 21.50 -1.84
CA CYS A 147 -2.59 21.87 -0.79
C CYS A 147 -3.71 22.73 -1.42
N SER A 148 -4.59 22.11 -2.22
CA SER A 148 -5.68 22.75 -2.97
C SER A 148 -6.89 23.03 -2.08
N GLY A 149 -6.67 23.48 -0.83
CA GLY A 149 -7.76 23.70 0.12
C GLY A 149 -7.43 24.58 1.32
N CYS A 150 -6.18 24.66 1.78
CA CYS A 150 -5.81 25.48 2.94
C CYS A 150 -5.38 26.92 2.60
N ALA A 151 -5.58 27.38 1.36
CA ALA A 151 -5.19 28.72 0.93
C ALA A 151 -6.37 29.61 0.51
N ARG A 152 -7.45 29.69 1.33
CA ARG A 152 -8.35 30.86 1.30
C ARG A 152 -9.19 31.01 2.58
N ARG A 153 -8.54 31.24 3.72
CA ARG A 153 -9.21 31.87 4.87
C ARG A 153 -8.22 32.69 5.71
N SER A 154 -7.79 33.81 5.17
CA SER A 154 -7.32 34.96 5.95
C SER A 154 -7.00 36.14 5.02
N ARG A 155 -7.97 37.05 4.87
CA ARG A 155 -7.76 38.48 4.59
C ARG A 155 -9.10 39.19 4.79
N GLY A 156 -9.14 40.11 5.74
CA GLY A 156 -10.26 41.04 5.92
C GLY A 156 -10.88 41.01 7.32
N SER A 157 -10.14 41.52 8.31
CA SER A 157 -10.71 42.13 9.51
C SER A 157 -11.59 43.32 9.11
N GLY A 158 -12.89 43.23 9.39
CA GLY A 158 -13.84 44.32 9.23
C GLY A 158 -15.23 43.88 9.73
N ARG A 159 -15.73 44.59 10.75
CA ARG A 159 -17.02 44.47 11.46
C ARG A 159 -18.16 43.70 10.75
N PRO A 160 -18.94 42.87 11.47
CA PRO A 160 -20.20 42.35 10.93
C PRO A 160 -21.23 43.49 10.76
N PRO A 161 -21.91 43.62 9.61
CA PRO A 161 -23.11 44.44 9.52
C PRO A 161 -24.28 43.74 10.23
N THR A 162 -25.14 44.57 10.82
CA THR A 162 -26.38 44.24 11.53
C THR A 162 -27.32 43.34 10.70
N PRO A 163 -28.07 42.42 11.33
CA PRO A 163 -28.94 41.50 10.61
C PRO A 163 -30.21 42.21 10.11
N SER A 164 -30.27 42.49 8.80
CA SER A 164 -31.51 42.81 8.12
C SER A 164 -32.24 41.52 7.73
N ARG A 165 -33.49 41.39 8.19
CA ARG A 165 -34.44 40.33 7.83
C ARG A 165 -34.56 40.20 6.30
N GLY A 166 -34.37 38.99 5.76
CA GLY A 166 -34.82 38.66 4.41
C GLY A 166 -34.02 37.56 3.73
N SER A 167 -34.74 36.56 3.24
CA SER A 167 -34.30 35.47 2.34
C SER A 167 -33.48 34.33 2.94
N ALA A 168 -34.21 33.31 3.39
CA ALA A 168 -33.71 31.94 3.45
C ALA A 168 -33.49 31.44 2.01
N SER A 169 -32.27 31.61 1.48
CA SER A 169 -31.85 30.90 0.27
C SER A 169 -31.41 29.50 0.64
N ARG A 170 -32.18 28.53 0.12
CA ARG A 170 -32.01 27.09 0.27
C ARG A 170 -30.59 26.69 -0.13
N CYS A 171 -29.86 26.06 0.78
CA CYS A 171 -28.65 25.32 0.45
C CYS A 171 -29.10 23.97 -0.15
N SER A 172 -29.17 23.93 -1.47
CA SER A 172 -29.41 22.70 -2.24
C SER A 172 -28.18 21.81 -2.11
N THR A 173 -28.29 20.75 -1.32
CA THR A 173 -27.44 19.55 -1.39
C THR A 173 -27.54 18.97 -2.80
N ALA A 174 -26.59 19.30 -3.68
CA ALA A 174 -26.41 18.62 -4.95
C ALA A 174 -25.58 17.35 -4.71
N SER A 175 -26.25 16.30 -4.23
CA SER A 175 -25.84 14.92 -4.42
C SER A 175 -26.44 14.43 -5.73
N SER A 176 -25.62 14.17 -6.74
CA SER A 176 -25.98 13.37 -7.91
C SER A 176 -24.72 12.60 -8.34
N GLY A 177 -24.61 11.29 -8.18
CA GLY A 177 -25.68 10.29 -8.12
C GLY A 177 -26.23 10.05 -9.52
N THR A 178 -25.66 9.04 -10.17
CA THR A 178 -26.27 8.19 -11.22
C THR A 178 -26.93 8.89 -12.41
N ARG A 179 -26.25 8.81 -13.57
CA ARG A 179 -26.88 8.93 -14.89
C ARG A 179 -27.85 7.75 -15.06
N SER A 180 -29.14 8.01 -14.98
CA SER A 180 -30.16 7.15 -15.57
C SER A 180 -30.86 7.94 -16.66
N TRP A 181 -30.66 7.49 -17.90
CA TRP A 181 -31.45 7.91 -19.05
C TRP A 181 -32.91 7.51 -18.84
N SER A 182 -33.83 8.45 -18.98
CA SER A 182 -35.23 8.15 -19.22
C SER A 182 -35.80 9.18 -20.19
N ALA A 183 -36.20 8.66 -21.34
CA ALA A 183 -36.80 9.33 -22.47
C ALA A 183 -38.24 9.81 -22.19
N SER A 184 -38.81 10.53 -23.17
CA SER A 184 -40.23 10.94 -23.33
C SER A 184 -40.68 12.10 -22.44
N SER A 185 -41.47 13.07 -22.88
CA SER A 185 -42.08 13.46 -24.16
C SER A 185 -42.85 14.76 -23.86
N SER A 186 -42.67 15.81 -24.66
CA SER A 186 -43.44 17.06 -24.55
C SER A 186 -44.88 16.87 -25.01
N PRO A 187 -45.84 17.57 -24.38
CA PRO A 187 -46.90 18.23 -25.14
C PRO A 187 -47.15 19.66 -24.63
N SER A 188 -46.71 20.64 -25.40
CA SER A 188 -47.23 22.01 -25.43
C SER A 188 -48.02 22.15 -26.73
N GLY A 189 -49.17 22.80 -26.83
CA GLY A 189 -49.88 23.65 -25.91
C GLY A 189 -51.16 24.10 -26.62
N ARG A 190 -52.15 24.48 -25.83
CA ARG A 190 -53.41 25.08 -26.29
C ARG A 190 -53.13 26.45 -26.90
N HIS A 191 -53.75 26.75 -28.04
CA HIS A 191 -54.01 28.10 -28.51
C HIS A 191 -55.53 28.25 -28.65
N PRO A 192 -56.16 29.28 -28.06
CA PRO A 192 -57.45 29.76 -28.51
C PRO A 192 -57.24 31.04 -29.33
N ARG A 193 -57.76 31.06 -30.56
CA ARG A 193 -58.49 32.16 -31.19
C ARG A 193 -59.23 31.60 -32.39
#